data_AF-A0A178X1E4-F1
#
_entry.id   AF-A0A178X1E4-F1
#
_cell.length_a   1.000
_cell.length_b   1.000
_cell.length_c   1.000
_cell.angle_alpha   90.00
_cell.angle_beta   90.00
_cell.angle_gamma   90.00
#
_symmetry.space_group_name_H-M   'P 1'
#
loop_
_entity.id
_entity.type
_entity.pdbx_description
1 polymer ?
#
loop_
_entity_poly.entity_id
_entity_poly.type
_entity_poly.pdbx_seq_one_letter_code
_entity_poly.pdbx_strand_id
1 'polypeptide(L)'
;MWVHGDLHPGNLLLAAGQVSAVLGFGGLGVGDPACDALIARPLPPCARATFRAVSGLDDDIWTRGRGYALNTGLSAYTAYAATNPRVAASTRHQITETLANFQRA
;
A
#
# COMPACT_ATOMS: atom_id res chain seq x y z
N MET A 1 17.78 2.17 0.98
CA MET A 1 17.11 3.47 1.21
C MET A 1 16.40 3.39 2.56
N TRP A 2 16.16 4.49 3.27
CA TRP A 2 15.26 4.45 4.44
C TRP A 2 13.82 4.24 3.97
N VAL A 3 13.10 3.36 4.64
CA VAL A 3 11.71 3.01 4.31
C VAL A 3 10.84 3.03 5.56
N HIS A 4 9.57 3.38 5.40
CA HIS A 4 8.55 3.27 6.45
C HIS A 4 8.24 1.81 6.79
N GLY A 5 8.18 0.94 5.76
CA GLY A 5 8.05 -0.52 5.91
C GLY A 5 6.61 -1.03 6.09
N ASP A 6 5.67 -0.15 6.44
CA ASP A 6 4.23 -0.45 6.55
C ASP A 6 3.35 0.73 6.06
N LEU A 7 3.69 1.34 4.92
CA LEU A 7 2.98 2.54 4.46
C LEU A 7 1.62 2.15 3.83
N HIS A 8 0.53 2.35 4.56
CA HIS A 8 -0.84 2.12 4.07
C HIS A 8 -1.83 3.17 4.64
N PRO A 9 -3.05 3.31 4.10
CA PRO A 9 -3.99 4.36 4.53
C PRO A 9 -4.36 4.34 6.01
N GLY A 10 -4.26 3.19 6.68
CA GLY A 10 -4.51 3.08 8.13
C GLY A 10 -3.43 3.74 9.00
N ASN A 11 -2.26 4.00 8.41
CA ASN A 11 -1.13 4.68 9.05
C ASN A 11 -1.07 6.18 8.69
N LEU A 12 -2.09 6.74 8.03
CA LEU A 12 -2.19 8.16 7.70
C LEU A 12 -3.27 8.84 8.53
N LEU A 13 -2.92 9.96 9.18
CA LEU A 13 -3.90 10.86 9.77
C LEU A 13 -4.19 12.01 8.82
N LEU A 14 -5.47 12.36 8.70
CA LEU A 14 -5.93 13.46 7.87
C LEU A 14 -6.49 14.58 8.74
N ALA A 15 -6.15 15.82 8.40
CA ALA A 15 -6.77 17.02 8.95
C ALA A 15 -7.11 17.98 7.79
N ALA A 16 -8.35 18.45 7.72
CA ALA A 16 -8.82 19.34 6.65
C ALA A 16 -8.51 18.84 5.22
N GLY A 17 -8.61 17.52 5.00
CA GLY A 17 -8.34 16.91 3.69
C GLY A 17 -6.86 16.82 3.30
N GLN A 18 -5.94 17.06 4.23
CA GLN A 18 -4.49 16.94 4.04
C GLN A 18 -3.90 15.91 5.01
N VAL A 19 -2.79 15.27 4.63
CA VAL A 19 -2.05 14.38 5.54
C VAL A 19 -1.41 15.23 6.63
N SER A 20 -1.77 14.97 7.89
CA SER A 20 -1.25 15.69 9.06
C SER A 20 -0.19 14.90 9.82
N ALA A 21 -0.24 13.56 9.76
CA ALA A 21 0.76 12.70 10.36
C ALA A 21 0.83 11.33 9.68
N VAL A 22 1.98 10.68 9.86
CA VAL A 22 2.23 9.28 9.52
C VAL A 22 2.49 8.52 10.82
N LEU A 23 1.87 7.37 10.99
CA LEU A 23 1.99 6.48 12.14
C LEU A 23 2.61 5.14 11.73
N GLY A 24 2.93 4.27 12.67
CA GLY A 24 3.26 2.88 12.34
C GLY A 24 4.71 2.64 11.91
N PHE A 25 5.67 3.39 12.45
CA PHE A 25 7.11 3.24 12.19
C PHE A 25 7.77 1.96 12.76
N GLY A 26 7.00 0.94 13.11
CA GLY A 26 7.55 -0.34 13.61
C GLY A 26 8.40 -1.06 12.56
N GLY A 27 8.18 -0.78 11.27
CA GLY A 27 8.97 -1.31 10.15
C GLY A 27 10.08 -0.37 9.64
N LEU A 28 10.35 0.74 10.33
CA LEU A 28 11.32 1.74 9.88
C LEU A 28 12.74 1.15 9.83
N GLY A 29 13.38 1.26 8.68
CA GLY A 29 14.74 0.74 8.51
C GLY A 29 15.33 1.01 7.14
N VAL A 30 16.53 0.49 6.90
CA VAL A 30 17.17 0.49 5.59
C VAL A 30 16.76 -0.77 4.83
N GLY A 31 16.13 -0.62 3.66
CA GLY A 31 15.63 -1.74 2.87
C GLY A 31 15.34 -1.42 1.40
N ASP A 32 14.60 -2.32 0.75
CA ASP A 32 14.09 -2.14 -0.61
C ASP A 32 13.01 -1.04 -0.61
N PRO A 33 13.20 0.08 -1.34
CA PRO A 33 12.21 1.16 -1.41
C PRO A 33 10.86 0.73 -2.00
N ALA A 34 10.79 -0.41 -2.68
CA ALA A 34 9.54 -0.95 -3.22
C ALA A 34 8.49 -1.26 -2.15
N CYS A 35 8.89 -1.49 -0.89
CA CYS A 35 7.92 -1.78 0.17
C CYS A 35 6.96 -0.61 0.38
N ASP A 36 7.42 0.64 0.38
CA ASP A 36 6.56 1.81 0.61
C ASP A 36 5.65 2.13 -0.58
N ALA A 37 5.90 1.54 -1.76
CA ALA A 37 5.00 1.64 -2.91
C ALA A 37 3.71 0.82 -2.72
N LEU A 38 3.59 0.01 -1.66
CA LEU A 38 2.40 -0.81 -1.37
C LEU A 38 1.12 0.04 -1.23
N ILE A 39 1.25 1.26 -0.71
CA ILE A 39 0.13 2.20 -0.53
C ILE A 39 -0.62 2.51 -1.82
N ALA A 40 0.04 2.38 -2.97
CA ALA A 40 -0.55 2.69 -4.26
C ALA A 40 -1.79 1.83 -4.58
N ARG A 41 -1.89 0.61 -4.04
CA ARG A 41 -2.99 -0.33 -4.36
C ARG A 41 -4.32 0.03 -3.73
N PRO A 42 -4.42 0.34 -2.42
CA PRO A 42 -5.67 0.81 -1.85
C PRO A 42 -6.09 2.23 -2.29
N LEU A 43 -5.24 2.99 -3.00
CA LEU A 43 -5.63 4.29 -3.54
C LEU A 43 -6.58 4.15 -4.75
N PRO A 44 -7.54 5.07 -4.93
CA PRO A 44 -8.32 5.19 -6.16
C PRO A 44 -7.45 5.34 -7.41
N PRO A 45 -7.91 4.93 -8.61
CA PRO A 45 -7.10 4.96 -9.83
C PRO A 45 -6.44 6.32 -10.14
N CYS A 46 -7.16 7.43 -9.97
CA CYS A 46 -6.61 8.77 -10.17
C CYS A 46 -5.48 9.08 -9.18
N ALA A 47 -5.69 8.82 -7.89
CA ALA A 47 -4.69 9.05 -6.85
C ALA A 47 -3.47 8.13 -7.01
N ARG A 48 -3.69 6.88 -7.45
CA ARG A 48 -2.61 5.94 -7.78
C ARG A 48 -1.73 6.44 -8.94
N ALA A 49 -2.34 7.01 -9.98
CA ALA A 49 -1.62 7.61 -11.10
C ALA A 49 -0.81 8.84 -10.65
N THR A 50 -1.42 9.74 -9.85
CA THR A 50 -0.73 10.88 -9.27
C THR A 50 0.43 10.45 -8.36
N PHE A 51 0.20 9.47 -7.49
CA PHE A 51 1.24 8.93 -6.60
C PHE A 51 2.42 8.39 -7.40
N ARG A 52 2.19 7.59 -8.45
CA ARG A 52 3.26 7.10 -9.33
C ARG A 52 4.06 8.25 -9.92
N ALA A 53 3.37 9.23 -10.51
CA ALA A 53 4.02 10.37 -11.16
C ALA A 53 4.87 11.21 -10.20
N VAL A 54 4.36 11.50 -9.00
CA VAL A 54 5.06 12.33 -8.00
C VAL A 54 6.18 11.56 -7.28
N SER A 55 6.00 10.26 -7.06
CA SER A 55 6.99 9.43 -6.35
C SER A 55 8.30 9.23 -7.11
N GLY A 56 8.29 9.39 -8.44
CA GLY A 56 9.47 9.17 -9.29
C GLY A 56 9.99 7.73 -9.29
N LEU A 57 9.18 6.76 -8.81
CA LEU A 57 9.54 5.36 -8.79
C LEU A 57 9.64 4.79 -10.21
N ASP A 58 10.73 4.09 -10.48
CA ASP A 58 10.89 3.36 -11.74
C ASP A 58 9.94 2.16 -11.84
N ASP A 59 9.87 1.59 -13.04
CA ASP A 59 8.94 0.50 -13.36
C ASP A 59 9.25 -0.79 -12.57
N ASP A 60 10.52 -1.01 -12.21
CA ASP A 60 10.96 -2.17 -11.44
C ASP A 60 10.53 -2.07 -9.98
N ILE A 61 10.76 -0.92 -9.34
CA ILE A 61 10.30 -0.61 -7.99
C ILE A 61 8.77 -0.65 -7.95
N TRP A 62 8.09 -0.05 -8.94
CA TRP A 62 6.64 -0.07 -9.04
C TRP A 62 6.10 -1.50 -9.15
N THR A 63 6.82 -2.37 -9.85
CA THR A 63 6.48 -3.79 -10.02
C THR A 63 6.69 -4.59 -8.75
N ARG A 64 7.85 -4.46 -8.09
CA ARG A 64 8.09 -5.11 -6.79
C ARG A 64 7.11 -4.63 -5.72
N GLY A 65 6.75 -3.35 -5.73
CA GLY A 65 5.74 -2.78 -4.83
C GLY A 65 4.37 -3.44 -4.94
N ARG A 66 4.03 -4.00 -6.10
CA ARG A 66 2.82 -4.84 -6.24
C ARG A 66 2.94 -6.13 -5.44
N GLY A 67 4.10 -6.77 -5.48
CA GLY A 67 4.38 -7.97 -4.68
C GLY A 67 4.24 -7.69 -3.19
N TYR A 68 4.79 -6.56 -2.72
CA TYR A 68 4.60 -6.11 -1.34
C TYR A 68 3.12 -5.91 -0.99
N ALA A 69 2.35 -5.22 -1.85
CA ALA A 69 0.93 -5.02 -1.62
C ALA A 69 0.11 -6.32 -1.60
N LEU A 70 0.45 -7.31 -2.43
CA LEU A 70 -0.21 -8.61 -2.38
C LEU A 70 0.12 -9.35 -1.09
N ASN A 71 1.41 -9.38 -0.71
CA ASN A 71 1.88 -10.04 0.51
C ASN A 71 1.23 -9.44 1.77
N THR A 72 1.24 -8.12 1.93
CA THR A 72 0.66 -7.45 3.10
C THR A 72 -0.86 -7.60 3.13
N GLY A 73 -1.52 -7.48 1.97
CA GLY A 73 -2.97 -7.69 1.85
C GLY A 73 -3.39 -9.09 2.30
N LEU A 74 -2.70 -10.14 1.81
CA LEU A 74 -2.97 -11.53 2.19
C LEU A 74 -2.66 -11.79 3.67
N SER A 75 -1.56 -11.25 4.18
CA SER A 75 -1.14 -11.41 5.57
C SER A 75 -2.17 -10.80 6.53
N ALA A 76 -2.56 -9.54 6.27
CA ALA A 76 -3.54 -8.84 7.09
C ALA A 76 -4.96 -9.44 6.96
N TYR A 77 -5.35 -9.89 5.76
CA TYR A 77 -6.62 -10.60 5.58
C TYR A 77 -6.66 -11.86 6.43
N THR A 78 -5.62 -12.69 6.37
CA THR A 78 -5.54 -13.96 7.09
C THR A 78 -5.54 -13.74 8.61
N ALA A 79 -4.82 -12.73 9.09
CA ALA A 79 -4.70 -12.45 10.52
C ALA A 79 -5.97 -11.84 11.13
N TYR A 80 -6.69 -10.99 10.39
CA TYR A 80 -7.69 -10.11 11.00
C TYR A 80 -9.08 -10.12 10.33
N ALA A 81 -9.23 -10.63 9.11
CA ALA A 81 -10.51 -10.51 8.39
C ALA A 81 -11.67 -11.25 9.08
N ALA A 82 -11.38 -12.33 9.80
CA ALA A 82 -12.39 -13.13 10.49
C ALA A 82 -13.07 -12.36 11.65
N THR A 83 -12.37 -11.40 12.27
CA THR A 83 -12.84 -10.69 13.46
C THR A 83 -13.00 -9.19 13.25
N ASN A 84 -12.47 -8.64 12.14
CA ASN A 84 -12.53 -7.22 11.83
C ASN A 84 -13.05 -6.98 10.40
N PRO A 85 -14.36 -6.69 10.23
CA PRO A 85 -14.97 -6.44 8.94
C PRO A 85 -14.34 -5.29 8.14
N ARG A 86 -13.79 -4.28 8.83
CA ARG A 86 -13.12 -3.15 8.17
C ARG A 86 -11.80 -3.60 7.55
N VAL A 87 -11.01 -4.39 8.28
CA VAL A 87 -9.77 -4.96 7.74
C VAL A 87 -10.09 -5.93 6.61
N ALA A 88 -11.14 -6.76 6.75
CA ALA A 88 -11.59 -7.66 5.70
C ALA A 88 -11.92 -6.92 4.38
N ALA A 89 -12.68 -5.82 4.47
CA ALA A 89 -13.04 -5.02 3.30
C ALA A 89 -11.80 -4.34 2.67
N SER A 90 -10.95 -3.72 3.49
CA SER A 90 -9.75 -3.01 3.02
C SER A 90 -8.75 -3.95 2.34
N THR A 91 -8.47 -5.09 2.96
CA THR A 91 -7.49 -6.06 2.43
C THR A 91 -8.02 -6.79 1.20
N ARG A 92 -9.33 -7.11 1.16
CA ARG A 92 -9.98 -7.63 -0.06
C ARG A 92 -9.84 -6.64 -1.22
N HIS A 93 -10.13 -5.36 -0.99
CA HIS A 93 -9.96 -4.33 -2.01
C HIS A 93 -8.51 -4.25 -2.51
N GLN A 94 -7.54 -4.18 -1.59
CA GLN A 94 -6.11 -4.17 -1.93
C GLN A 94 -5.69 -5.39 -2.76
N ILE A 95 -6.12 -6.60 -2.38
CA ILE A 95 -5.83 -7.83 -3.13
C ILE A 95 -6.44 -7.76 -4.53
N THR A 96 -7.73 -7.41 -4.64
CA THR A 96 -8.42 -7.29 -5.93
C THR A 96 -7.75 -6.28 -6.86
N GLU A 97 -7.43 -5.08 -6.37
CA GLU A 97 -6.75 -4.04 -7.16
C GLU A 97 -5.33 -4.43 -7.58
N THR A 98 -4.66 -5.26 -6.77
CA THR A 98 -3.34 -5.78 -7.10
C THR A 98 -3.43 -6.80 -8.24
N LEU A 99 -4.45 -7.66 -8.24
CA LEU A 99 -4.65 -8.70 -9.25
C LEU A 99 -5.29 -8.19 -10.55
N ALA A 100 -6.16 -7.18 -10.50
CA ALA A 100 -6.87 -6.65 -11.67
C ALA A 100 -5.95 -6.13 -12.80
N ASN A 101 -4.69 -5.84 -12.48
CA ASN A 101 -3.68 -5.36 -13.43
C ASN A 101 -2.82 -6.49 -14.03
N PHE A 102 -3.01 -7.75 -13.62
CA PHE A 102 -2.23 -8.89 -14.09
C PHE A 102 -2.72 -9.43 -15.44
N GLN A 103 -3.99 -9.20 -15.80
CA GLN A 103 -4.61 -9.73 -17.03
C GLN A 103 -4.37 -8.87 -18.28
N ARG A 104 -3.50 -7.85 -18.23
CA ARG A 104 -3.21 -6.94 -19.36
C ARG A 104 -1.73 -6.91 -19.76
N ALA A 105 -0.99 -7.99 -19.46
CA ALA A 105 0.39 -8.20 -19.91
C ALA A 105 0.44 -9.41 -20.84
#